data_AF-A0A954ITB6-F1
#
_entry.id   AF-A0A954ITB6-F1
#
_cell.length_a   1.000
_cell.length_b   1.000
_cell.length_c   1.000
_cell.angle_alpha   90.00
_cell.angle_beta   90.00
_cell.angle_gamma   90.00
#
_symmetry.space_group_name_H-M   'P 1'
#
loop_
_entity.id
_entity.type
_entity.pdbx_description
1 polymer ?
#
loop_
_entity_poly.entity_id
_entity_poly.type
_entity_poly.pdbx_seq_one_letter_code
_entity_poly.pdbx_strand_id
1 'polypeptide(L)'
;MPATLPVGEFTTVVVEFHIGEEAIPTGGHLGLLWRWAYDWSDLQTNAPSEQGYLTVSVNSASGDAAKLSVRYNAYGGIEPYNHALKLTVDSGELRPGDCVRLVCGDQSGGGPGWRAPTLATEDVGFLLLIDSKGDEQWTELIGPQTQTCEMVPRKAETLHVIAPSDTVVNEESLVIVRAVDCWGNPTPLDEVPAFSIEGDSEAAQIDNVRQAANGRVYHATLKVQRPGLYRVLAQSQSLGITSTSNPCRVHKESPPLSVFWGDLHAGQCDMGCGAGSLTDHYEYGRDIAGLQFITHQANDHYVTSEDWIYSRAVTESFYEPGRYVPFLGCEWSPPTRDGGDRNVFYRNDEPRLRRSARFFEEESPDPEPDLPTAPEF
;
A
#
# COMPACT_ATOMS: atom_id res chain seq x y z
N MET A 1 -10.59 -11.09 -12.78
CA MET A 1 -9.26 -11.48 -12.26
C MET A 1 -9.38 -12.77 -11.46
N PRO A 2 -8.28 -13.52 -11.21
CA PRO A 2 -8.28 -14.55 -10.16
C PRO A 2 -8.59 -13.93 -8.79
N ALA A 3 -9.07 -14.73 -7.84
CA ALA A 3 -9.32 -14.25 -6.47
C ALA A 3 -8.02 -13.90 -5.74
N THR A 4 -6.94 -14.62 -6.03
CA THR A 4 -5.63 -14.46 -5.41
C THR A 4 -4.54 -14.57 -6.46
N LEU A 5 -3.47 -13.78 -6.34
CA LEU A 5 -2.32 -13.77 -7.22
C LEU A 5 -1.03 -13.51 -6.44
N PRO A 6 0.04 -14.31 -6.60
CA PRO A 6 1.32 -13.99 -6.00
C PRO A 6 1.91 -12.68 -6.54
N VAL A 7 2.46 -11.86 -5.64
CA VAL A 7 3.11 -10.60 -6.00
C VAL A 7 4.20 -10.80 -7.06
N GLY A 8 4.27 -9.89 -8.04
CA GLY A 8 5.22 -9.95 -9.14
C GLY A 8 5.04 -11.13 -10.12
N GLU A 9 4.02 -11.97 -9.95
CA GLU A 9 3.71 -13.04 -10.92
C GLU A 9 3.16 -12.46 -12.22
N PHE A 10 3.52 -13.06 -13.35
CA PHE A 10 2.94 -12.69 -14.63
C PHE A 10 1.58 -13.35 -14.81
N THR A 11 0.59 -12.55 -15.20
CA THR A 11 -0.78 -12.99 -15.42
C THR A 11 -1.38 -12.35 -16.66
N THR A 12 -2.59 -12.75 -17.01
CA THR A 12 -3.40 -12.08 -18.03
C THR A 12 -4.70 -11.61 -17.39
N VAL A 13 -4.97 -10.31 -17.47
CA VAL A 13 -6.21 -9.71 -16.99
C VAL A 13 -7.06 -9.32 -18.19
N VAL A 14 -8.28 -9.86 -18.25
CA VAL A 14 -9.26 -9.52 -19.28
C VAL A 14 -10.28 -8.58 -18.68
N VAL A 15 -10.50 -7.46 -19.34
CA VAL A 15 -11.53 -6.48 -19.01
C VAL A 15 -12.47 -6.34 -20.20
N GLU A 16 -13.77 -6.37 -19.95
CA GLU A 16 -14.80 -6.26 -20.98
C GLU A 16 -15.77 -5.13 -20.64
N PHE A 17 -15.88 -4.15 -21.54
CA PHE A 17 -16.92 -3.13 -21.49
C PHE A 17 -18.07 -3.58 -22.38
N HIS A 18 -19.19 -3.92 -21.77
CA HIS A 18 -20.44 -4.25 -22.47
C HIS A 18 -21.25 -2.97 -22.62
N ILE A 19 -21.46 -2.53 -23.85
CA ILE A 19 -22.12 -1.26 -24.14
C ILE A 19 -23.62 -1.41 -23.91
N GLY A 20 -24.14 -0.64 -22.97
CA GLY A 20 -25.53 -0.64 -22.54
C GLY A 20 -26.45 0.08 -23.54
N GLU A 21 -27.40 0.86 -23.04
CA GLU A 21 -28.44 1.47 -23.89
C GLU A 21 -27.97 2.69 -24.68
N GLU A 22 -26.93 3.37 -24.21
CA GLU A 22 -26.39 4.57 -24.83
C GLU A 22 -25.15 4.24 -25.67
N ALA A 23 -25.15 4.72 -26.90
CA ALA A 23 -24.02 4.57 -27.80
C ALA A 23 -22.90 5.57 -27.48
N ILE A 24 -21.65 5.19 -27.75
CA ILE A 24 -20.47 6.05 -27.55
C ILE A 24 -19.94 6.44 -28.94
N PRO A 25 -20.19 7.68 -29.40
CA PRO A 25 -19.76 8.14 -30.72
C PRO A 25 -18.24 8.38 -30.77
N THR A 26 -17.76 8.65 -31.99
CA THR A 26 -16.39 9.15 -32.21
C THR A 26 -16.09 10.34 -31.28
N GLY A 27 -14.95 10.28 -30.59
CA GLY A 27 -14.54 11.24 -29.58
C GLY A 27 -14.81 10.80 -28.15
N GLY A 28 -15.73 9.86 -27.91
CA GLY A 28 -15.98 9.31 -26.58
C GLY A 28 -14.86 8.37 -26.08
N HIS A 29 -14.87 8.11 -24.78
CA HIS A 29 -13.82 7.39 -24.08
C HIS A 29 -14.32 6.33 -23.09
N LEU A 30 -13.49 5.31 -22.90
CA LEU A 30 -13.57 4.34 -21.81
C LEU A 30 -12.27 4.38 -21.00
N GLY A 31 -12.37 4.20 -19.70
CA GLY A 31 -11.23 4.25 -18.77
C GLY A 31 -11.12 2.98 -17.95
N LEU A 32 -9.91 2.43 -17.84
CA LEU A 32 -9.53 1.45 -16.82
C LEU A 32 -8.40 2.03 -15.97
N LEU A 33 -8.64 2.23 -14.69
CA LEU A 33 -7.71 2.91 -13.78
C LEU A 33 -7.42 2.09 -12.52
N TRP A 34 -6.28 2.35 -11.89
CA TRP A 34 -5.92 1.79 -10.59
C TRP A 34 -5.04 2.75 -9.79
N ARG A 35 -4.97 2.51 -8.48
CA ARG A 35 -4.24 3.34 -7.52
C ARG A 35 -2.73 3.22 -7.70
N TRP A 36 -2.02 4.29 -7.32
CA TRP A 36 -0.56 4.39 -7.32
C TRP A 36 0.15 3.24 -6.60
N ALA A 37 -0.37 2.79 -5.46
CA ALA A 37 0.24 1.74 -4.65
C ALA A 37 0.34 0.39 -5.39
N TYR A 38 -0.44 0.18 -6.45
CA TYR A 38 -0.44 -1.06 -7.21
C TYR A 38 0.44 -0.91 -8.45
N ASP A 39 1.72 -1.20 -8.27
CA ASP A 39 2.80 -1.06 -9.25
C ASP A 39 2.77 -2.14 -10.35
N TRP A 40 1.61 -2.41 -10.95
CA TRP A 40 1.54 -3.21 -12.17
C TRP A 40 2.56 -2.72 -13.20
N SER A 41 3.28 -3.63 -13.88
CA SER A 41 4.26 -3.23 -14.90
C SER A 41 3.62 -2.41 -16.02
N ASP A 42 4.39 -1.63 -16.77
CA ASP A 42 3.83 -0.86 -17.88
C ASP A 42 3.19 -1.74 -18.97
N LEU A 43 2.08 -1.26 -19.53
CA LEU A 43 1.40 -1.88 -20.67
C LEU A 43 1.87 -1.26 -21.99
N GLN A 44 1.92 -2.07 -23.05
CA GLN A 44 2.36 -1.65 -24.38
C GLN A 44 1.66 -2.44 -25.49
N THR A 45 1.52 -1.85 -26.68
CA THR A 45 0.78 -2.44 -27.82
C THR A 45 1.66 -2.84 -29.00
N ASN A 46 2.98 -2.76 -28.87
CA ASN A 46 3.91 -2.74 -30.02
C ASN A 46 4.83 -3.96 -30.10
N ALA A 47 5.01 -4.69 -29.00
CA ALA A 47 5.94 -5.81 -28.89
C ALA A 47 5.22 -7.07 -28.33
N PRO A 48 4.60 -7.89 -29.19
CA PRO A 48 3.79 -9.04 -28.76
C PRO A 48 4.52 -10.12 -27.96
N SER A 49 5.85 -10.17 -28.07
CA SER A 49 6.71 -11.14 -27.37
C SER A 49 7.23 -10.63 -26.02
N GLU A 50 6.95 -9.37 -25.65
CA GLU A 50 7.44 -8.75 -24.43
C GLU A 50 6.35 -8.73 -23.33
N GLN A 51 6.76 -8.49 -22.08
CA GLN A 51 5.80 -8.31 -20.99
C GLN A 51 4.86 -7.13 -21.23
N GLY A 52 3.70 -7.15 -20.57
CA GLY A 52 2.73 -6.07 -20.63
C GLY A 52 2.11 -5.85 -22.00
N TYR A 53 2.19 -6.82 -22.92
CA TYR A 53 1.52 -6.69 -24.21
C TYR A 53 0.01 -6.58 -24.01
N LEU A 54 -0.58 -5.53 -24.59
CA LEU A 54 -1.99 -5.19 -24.49
C LEU A 54 -2.64 -5.33 -25.86
N THR A 55 -3.74 -6.07 -25.93
CA THR A 55 -4.61 -6.09 -27.11
C THR A 55 -5.98 -5.55 -26.79
N VAL A 56 -6.58 -4.89 -27.77
CA VAL A 56 -7.94 -4.34 -27.70
C VAL A 56 -8.70 -4.83 -28.93
N SER A 57 -9.90 -5.36 -28.71
CA SER A 57 -10.81 -5.75 -29.79
C SER A 57 -12.22 -5.29 -29.51
N VAL A 58 -12.98 -5.06 -30.58
CA VAL A 58 -14.40 -4.71 -30.51
C VAL A 58 -15.17 -5.83 -31.18
N ASN A 59 -16.02 -6.50 -30.41
CA ASN A 59 -17.00 -7.43 -30.94
C ASN A 59 -18.30 -6.65 -31.16
N SER A 60 -18.60 -6.31 -32.42
CA SER A 60 -19.81 -5.55 -32.73
C SER A 60 -21.01 -6.44 -32.98
N ALA A 61 -22.13 -6.14 -32.32
CA ALA A 61 -23.41 -6.80 -32.57
C ALA A 61 -23.96 -6.51 -33.98
N SER A 62 -23.60 -5.36 -34.55
CA SER A 62 -24.06 -4.93 -35.88
C SER A 62 -23.19 -5.46 -37.03
N GLY A 63 -22.00 -5.97 -36.72
CA GLY A 63 -20.98 -6.37 -37.69
C GLY A 63 -20.09 -5.23 -38.20
N ASP A 64 -20.41 -3.97 -37.89
CA ASP A 64 -19.58 -2.80 -38.21
C ASP A 64 -18.91 -2.27 -36.94
N ALA A 65 -17.64 -2.66 -36.73
CA ALA A 65 -16.92 -2.37 -35.50
C ALA A 65 -16.25 -0.99 -35.52
N ALA A 66 -16.47 -0.21 -34.46
CA ALA A 66 -15.75 1.04 -34.23
C ALA A 66 -14.23 0.81 -34.14
N LYS A 67 -13.45 1.82 -34.55
CA LYS A 67 -12.00 1.80 -34.38
C LYS A 67 -11.62 2.53 -33.11
N LEU A 68 -10.80 1.89 -32.29
CA LEU A 68 -10.33 2.42 -31.02
C LEU A 68 -8.81 2.60 -31.03
N SER A 69 -8.36 3.69 -30.43
CA SER A 69 -6.99 3.84 -29.95
C SER A 69 -6.95 3.61 -28.44
N VAL A 70 -5.82 3.10 -27.94
CA VAL A 70 -5.59 2.91 -26.51
C VAL A 70 -4.28 3.57 -26.10
N ARG A 71 -4.30 4.26 -24.96
CA ARG A 71 -3.13 4.89 -24.37
C ARG A 71 -3.02 4.54 -22.90
N TYR A 72 -1.89 3.96 -22.52
CA TYR A 72 -1.48 3.81 -21.13
C TYR A 72 -0.72 5.06 -20.66
N ASN A 73 -1.09 5.58 -19.50
CA ASN A 73 -0.34 6.60 -18.77
C ASN A 73 -0.14 6.12 -17.33
N ALA A 74 1.10 6.14 -16.84
CA ALA A 74 1.40 5.89 -15.43
C ALA A 74 0.90 7.03 -14.50
N TYR A 75 0.61 8.20 -15.08
CA TYR A 75 -0.02 9.35 -14.42
C TYR A 75 -1.14 9.89 -15.34
N GLY A 76 -2.33 9.32 -15.21
CA GLY A 76 -3.52 9.56 -16.02
C GLY A 76 -4.31 10.81 -15.64
N GLY A 77 -3.96 11.47 -14.53
CA GLY A 77 -4.54 12.74 -14.11
C GLY A 77 -5.88 12.64 -13.36
N ILE A 78 -6.37 11.43 -13.08
CA ILE A 78 -7.54 11.20 -12.20
C ILE A 78 -7.02 10.69 -10.87
N GLU A 79 -6.83 11.59 -9.91
CA GLU A 79 -6.41 11.23 -8.56
C GLU A 79 -7.54 10.57 -7.76
N PRO A 80 -7.26 9.64 -6.83
CA PRO A 80 -5.97 9.01 -6.51
C PRO A 80 -5.62 7.80 -7.42
N TYR A 81 -6.25 7.68 -8.59
CA TYR A 81 -6.05 6.59 -9.55
C TYR A 81 -5.02 6.96 -10.62
N ASN A 82 -3.75 7.01 -10.22
CA ASN A 82 -2.67 7.52 -11.06
C ASN A 82 -2.49 6.72 -12.36
N HIS A 83 -2.66 5.40 -12.35
CA HIS A 83 -2.49 4.62 -13.56
C HIS A 83 -3.79 4.57 -14.37
N ALA A 84 -3.72 4.85 -15.67
CA ALA A 84 -4.89 4.86 -16.53
C ALA A 84 -4.62 4.28 -17.93
N LEU A 85 -5.50 3.38 -18.36
CA LEU A 85 -5.73 3.07 -19.78
C LEU A 85 -6.93 3.88 -20.26
N LYS A 86 -6.68 4.80 -21.20
CA LYS A 86 -7.72 5.55 -21.90
C LYS A 86 -7.92 4.97 -23.29
N LEU A 87 -9.14 4.52 -23.58
CA LEU A 87 -9.57 4.08 -24.90
C LEU A 87 -10.36 5.23 -25.55
N THR A 88 -10.09 5.53 -26.81
CA THR A 88 -10.78 6.59 -27.56
C THR A 88 -11.44 6.00 -28.80
N VAL A 89 -12.70 6.35 -29.03
CA VAL A 89 -13.39 6.02 -30.28
C VAL A 89 -12.88 6.95 -31.39
N ASP A 90 -11.97 6.46 -32.24
CA ASP A 90 -11.35 7.26 -33.30
C ASP A 90 -12.27 7.42 -34.52
N SER A 91 -13.08 6.41 -34.82
CA SER A 91 -14.05 6.43 -35.90
C SER A 91 -15.15 5.40 -35.71
N GLY A 92 -16.35 5.72 -36.18
CA GLY A 92 -17.54 4.92 -35.96
C GLY A 92 -18.19 5.25 -34.61
N GLU A 93 -18.89 4.28 -34.04
CA GLU A 93 -19.64 4.42 -32.80
C GLU A 93 -19.71 3.04 -32.12
N LEU A 94 -19.47 2.98 -30.81
CA LEU A 94 -19.74 1.79 -30.02
C LEU A 94 -21.24 1.75 -29.70
N ARG A 95 -21.93 0.71 -30.14
CA ARG A 95 -23.39 0.60 -30.10
C ARG A 95 -23.87 -0.29 -28.96
N PRO A 96 -25.13 -0.14 -28.54
CA PRO A 96 -25.77 -1.10 -27.64
C PRO A 96 -25.57 -2.55 -28.07
N GLY A 97 -25.06 -3.37 -27.15
CA GLY A 97 -24.74 -4.77 -27.38
C GLY A 97 -23.34 -5.04 -27.94
N ASP A 98 -22.56 -4.00 -28.30
CA ASP A 98 -21.14 -4.17 -28.60
C ASP A 98 -20.36 -4.50 -27.31
N CYS A 99 -19.25 -5.22 -27.46
CA CYS A 99 -18.33 -5.52 -26.37
C CYS A 99 -16.90 -5.09 -26.74
N VAL A 100 -16.33 -4.19 -25.95
CA VAL A 100 -14.91 -3.82 -26.05
C VAL A 100 -14.12 -4.68 -25.09
N ARG A 101 -13.20 -5.49 -25.62
CA ARG A 101 -12.40 -6.43 -24.84
C ARG A 101 -10.93 -6.01 -24.82
N LEU A 102 -10.41 -5.83 -23.62
CA LEU A 102 -9.00 -5.58 -23.35
C LEU A 102 -8.35 -6.84 -22.78
N VAL A 103 -7.18 -7.20 -23.31
CA VAL A 103 -6.35 -8.28 -22.77
C VAL A 103 -5.03 -7.69 -22.29
N CYS A 104 -4.96 -7.40 -21.00
CA CYS A 104 -3.76 -6.88 -20.36
C CYS A 104 -2.82 -8.07 -20.06
N GLY A 105 -1.65 -8.10 -20.71
CA GLY A 105 -0.75 -9.24 -20.64
C GLY A 105 -1.13 -10.35 -21.61
N ASP A 106 -1.51 -10.00 -22.83
CA ASP A 106 -1.79 -10.95 -23.91
C ASP A 106 -0.53 -11.75 -24.27
N GLN A 107 -0.64 -13.09 -24.15
CA GLN A 107 0.48 -14.01 -24.40
C GLN A 107 0.48 -14.59 -25.82
N SER A 108 -0.42 -14.17 -26.72
CA SER A 108 -0.54 -14.70 -28.09
C SER A 108 0.72 -14.50 -28.94
N GLY A 109 1.54 -13.49 -28.62
CA GLY A 109 2.86 -13.27 -29.24
C GLY A 109 4.03 -13.98 -28.56
N GLY A 110 3.77 -14.81 -27.54
CA GLY A 110 4.78 -15.55 -26.78
C GLY A 110 5.38 -14.81 -25.57
N GLY A 111 4.87 -13.61 -25.25
CA GLY A 111 5.29 -12.86 -24.07
C GLY A 111 4.84 -13.50 -22.74
N PRO A 112 5.45 -13.09 -21.61
CA PRO A 112 5.18 -13.69 -20.30
C PRO A 112 3.83 -13.28 -19.70
N GLY A 113 3.22 -12.18 -20.14
CA GLY A 113 1.99 -11.61 -19.58
C GLY A 113 2.23 -10.25 -18.91
N TRP A 114 1.34 -9.84 -18.03
CA TRP A 114 1.39 -8.59 -17.27
C TRP A 114 1.81 -8.87 -15.82
N ARG A 115 2.84 -8.18 -15.33
CA ARG A 115 3.40 -8.42 -13.99
C ARG A 115 2.48 -7.81 -12.93
N ALA A 116 2.05 -8.65 -11.98
CA ALA A 116 1.31 -8.24 -10.78
C ALA A 116 2.10 -7.26 -9.91
N PRO A 117 1.44 -6.46 -9.05
CA PRO A 117 2.09 -5.60 -8.07
C PRO A 117 3.08 -6.36 -7.19
N THR A 118 4.07 -5.65 -6.66
CA THR A 118 5.07 -6.17 -5.72
C THR A 118 4.60 -6.14 -4.27
N LEU A 119 3.58 -5.34 -3.96
CA LEU A 119 2.98 -5.24 -2.62
C LEU A 119 1.95 -6.34 -2.37
N ALA A 120 2.10 -7.09 -1.28
CA ALA A 120 1.09 -8.02 -0.81
C ALA A 120 -0.01 -7.28 -0.04
N THR A 121 -1.26 -7.40 -0.49
CA THR A 121 -2.43 -6.65 0.03
C THR A 121 -3.73 -7.31 -0.41
N GLU A 122 -4.83 -7.08 0.30
CA GLU A 122 -6.07 -7.88 0.16
C GLU A 122 -6.93 -7.46 -1.04
N ASP A 123 -6.98 -6.17 -1.36
CA ASP A 123 -8.01 -5.62 -2.24
C ASP A 123 -7.45 -4.84 -3.44
N VAL A 124 -6.70 -5.52 -4.32
CA VAL A 124 -6.25 -4.90 -5.58
C VAL A 124 -7.38 -4.92 -6.61
N GLY A 125 -7.94 -3.74 -6.89
CA GLY A 125 -9.05 -3.55 -7.81
C GLY A 125 -8.80 -2.50 -8.89
N PHE A 126 -9.72 -2.44 -9.85
CA PHE A 126 -9.70 -1.46 -10.93
C PHE A 126 -10.98 -0.62 -10.95
N LEU A 127 -10.83 0.67 -11.23
CA LEU A 127 -11.92 1.59 -11.49
C LEU A 127 -12.22 1.63 -13.00
N LEU A 128 -13.48 1.41 -13.38
CA LEU A 128 -13.93 1.53 -14.77
C LEU A 128 -14.76 2.80 -14.92
N LEU A 129 -14.39 3.62 -15.90
CA LEU A 129 -15.01 4.90 -16.18
C LEU A 129 -15.51 4.98 -17.63
N ILE A 130 -16.50 5.84 -17.86
CA ILE A 130 -16.99 6.23 -19.18
C ILE A 130 -17.05 7.75 -19.32
N ASP A 131 -16.65 8.25 -20.48
CA ASP A 131 -16.96 9.60 -20.95
C ASP A 131 -17.59 9.45 -22.33
N SER A 132 -18.93 9.44 -22.38
CA SER A 132 -19.65 9.20 -23.64
C SER A 132 -19.58 10.38 -24.61
N LYS A 133 -19.19 11.58 -24.15
CA LYS A 133 -19.24 12.83 -24.93
C LYS A 133 -17.87 13.30 -25.39
N GLY A 134 -16.79 12.80 -24.80
CA GLY A 134 -15.43 13.26 -25.06
C GLY A 134 -15.15 14.65 -24.48
N ASP A 135 -15.85 15.04 -23.40
CA ASP A 135 -15.69 16.32 -22.72
C ASP A 135 -14.86 16.23 -21.42
N GLU A 136 -14.22 15.08 -21.19
CA GLU A 136 -13.42 14.72 -20.01
C GLU A 136 -14.24 14.70 -18.70
N GLN A 137 -15.58 14.63 -18.79
CA GLN A 137 -16.44 14.35 -17.65
C GLN A 137 -16.68 12.84 -17.52
N TRP A 138 -15.91 12.24 -16.63
CA TRP A 138 -15.96 10.80 -16.39
C TRP A 138 -17.10 10.42 -15.44
N THR A 139 -17.81 9.36 -15.79
CA THR A 139 -18.80 8.70 -14.94
C THR A 139 -18.28 7.33 -14.51
N GLU A 140 -18.40 7.00 -13.22
CA GLU A 140 -18.06 5.68 -12.72
C GLU A 140 -19.05 4.62 -13.21
N LEU A 141 -18.52 3.54 -13.79
CA LEU A 141 -19.29 2.35 -14.16
C LEU A 141 -19.16 1.26 -13.10
N ILE A 142 -17.93 0.99 -12.68
CA ILE A 142 -17.60 -0.04 -11.68
C ILE A 142 -16.50 0.50 -10.79
N GLY A 143 -16.78 0.61 -9.50
CA GLY A 143 -15.81 1.01 -8.49
C GLY A 143 -14.80 -0.09 -8.18
N PRO A 144 -13.60 0.26 -7.69
CA PRO A 144 -12.48 -0.66 -7.49
C PRO A 144 -12.77 -1.79 -6.49
N GLN A 145 -13.70 -1.59 -5.56
CA GLN A 145 -14.07 -2.58 -4.55
C GLN A 145 -15.06 -3.65 -5.08
N THR A 146 -15.54 -3.52 -6.31
CA THR A 146 -16.53 -4.45 -6.87
C THR A 146 -15.92 -5.79 -7.23
N GLN A 147 -14.68 -5.79 -7.73
CA GLN A 147 -13.95 -7.00 -8.08
C GLN A 147 -12.47 -6.80 -7.73
N THR A 148 -12.06 -7.40 -6.62
CA THR A 148 -10.70 -7.31 -6.12
C THR A 148 -9.94 -8.63 -6.31
N CYS A 149 -8.62 -8.54 -6.20
CA CYS A 149 -7.70 -9.66 -6.20
C CYS A 149 -6.75 -9.50 -5.02
N GLU A 150 -6.63 -10.53 -4.19
CA GLU A 150 -5.65 -10.58 -3.11
C GLU A 150 -4.26 -10.82 -3.70
N MET A 151 -3.34 -9.88 -3.45
CA MET A 151 -1.93 -10.06 -3.73
C MET A 151 -1.26 -10.75 -2.55
N VAL A 152 -0.81 -11.99 -2.75
CA VAL A 152 -0.15 -12.78 -1.69
C VAL A 152 1.37 -12.73 -1.81
N PRO A 153 2.10 -12.74 -0.68
CA PRO A 153 3.55 -12.74 -0.72
C PRO A 153 4.07 -14.00 -1.44
N ARG A 154 5.24 -13.89 -2.06
CA ARG A 154 5.94 -15.08 -2.57
C ARG A 154 6.57 -15.86 -1.42
N LYS A 155 7.25 -16.96 -1.77
CA LYS A 155 8.02 -17.74 -0.81
C LYS A 155 9.04 -16.86 -0.11
N ALA A 156 9.25 -17.11 1.18
CA ALA A 156 10.25 -16.45 1.97
C ALA A 156 11.65 -16.70 1.36
N GLU A 157 12.45 -15.63 1.26
CA GLU A 157 13.82 -15.69 0.76
C GLU A 157 14.84 -15.18 1.77
N THR A 158 14.42 -14.35 2.72
CA THR A 158 15.30 -13.82 3.76
C THR A 158 14.61 -13.78 5.12
N LEU A 159 15.42 -13.67 6.19
CA LEU A 159 14.94 -13.60 7.57
C LEU A 159 15.44 -12.28 8.19
N HIS A 160 14.55 -11.53 8.81
CA HIS A 160 14.88 -10.27 9.47
C HIS A 160 14.65 -10.41 10.97
N VAL A 161 15.60 -9.94 11.77
CA VAL A 161 15.54 -9.94 13.24
C VAL A 161 15.66 -8.49 13.71
N ILE A 162 14.74 -8.05 14.56
CA ILE A 162 14.68 -6.70 15.09
C ILE A 162 14.62 -6.79 16.61
N ALA A 163 15.54 -6.11 17.29
CA ALA A 163 15.62 -5.99 18.73
C ALA A 163 15.56 -4.50 19.12
N PRO A 164 15.24 -4.13 20.37
CA PRO A 164 15.36 -2.73 20.76
C PRO A 164 16.81 -2.27 20.71
N SER A 165 17.02 -0.98 20.45
CA SER A 165 18.37 -0.41 20.41
C SER A 165 18.96 -0.21 21.80
N ASP A 166 18.12 0.07 22.79
CA ASP A 166 18.49 0.20 24.20
C ASP A 166 17.48 -0.55 25.08
N THR A 167 17.95 -1.14 26.18
CA THR A 167 17.13 -1.78 27.22
C THR A 167 17.86 -1.71 28.56
N VAL A 168 17.21 -2.00 29.68
CA VAL A 168 17.82 -2.06 31.01
C VAL A 168 17.99 -3.50 31.49
N VAL A 169 18.98 -3.75 32.34
CA VAL A 169 19.16 -5.06 33.00
C VAL A 169 17.84 -5.54 33.63
N ASN A 170 17.49 -6.80 33.34
CA ASN A 170 16.27 -7.52 33.74
C ASN A 170 14.95 -7.00 33.14
N GLU A 171 14.99 -5.99 32.26
CA GLU A 171 13.82 -5.58 31.48
C GLU A 171 13.50 -6.63 30.42
N GLU A 172 12.20 -6.85 30.20
CA GLU A 172 11.71 -7.73 29.14
C GLU A 172 11.51 -6.91 27.87
N SER A 173 12.14 -7.34 26.80
CA SER A 173 12.22 -6.60 25.54
C SER A 173 11.71 -7.41 24.37
N LEU A 174 10.84 -6.82 23.56
CA LEU A 174 10.31 -7.48 22.36
C LEU A 174 11.39 -7.64 21.29
N VAL A 175 11.55 -8.87 20.80
CA VAL A 175 12.30 -9.19 19.60
C VAL A 175 11.30 -9.64 18.54
N ILE A 176 11.41 -9.06 17.35
CA ILE A 176 10.57 -9.39 16.20
C ILE A 176 11.42 -10.16 15.19
N VAL A 177 10.91 -11.30 14.74
CA VAL A 177 11.49 -12.07 13.64
C VAL A 177 10.46 -12.24 12.56
N ARG A 178 10.79 -11.85 11.33
CA ARG A 178 9.92 -12.03 10.17
C ARG A 178 10.71 -12.59 9.01
N ALA A 179 10.13 -13.54 8.30
CA ALA A 179 10.63 -13.88 6.99
C ALA A 179 10.01 -12.93 5.96
N VAL A 180 10.76 -12.61 4.91
CA VAL A 180 10.25 -11.80 3.80
C VAL A 180 10.57 -12.42 2.46
N ASP A 181 9.69 -12.19 1.49
CA ASP A 181 9.91 -12.57 0.10
C ASP A 181 10.91 -11.64 -0.62
N CYS A 182 11.14 -11.88 -1.91
CA CYS A 182 12.06 -11.09 -2.72
C CYS A 182 11.68 -9.60 -2.88
N TRP A 183 10.45 -9.22 -2.52
CA TRP A 183 9.96 -7.85 -2.56
C TRP A 183 9.87 -7.21 -1.16
N GLY A 184 10.22 -7.96 -0.11
CA GLY A 184 10.19 -7.48 1.26
C GLY A 184 8.83 -7.66 1.95
N ASN A 185 7.88 -8.38 1.36
CA ASN A 185 6.59 -8.65 2.00
C ASN A 185 6.78 -9.67 3.12
N PRO A 186 6.18 -9.48 4.31
CA PRO A 186 6.16 -10.48 5.36
C PRO A 186 5.52 -11.79 4.88
N THR A 187 6.25 -12.90 5.02
CA THR A 187 5.83 -14.21 4.54
C THR A 187 5.80 -15.22 5.70
N PRO A 188 4.79 -16.11 5.77
CA PRO A 188 4.78 -17.19 6.75
C PRO A 188 6.01 -18.11 6.62
N LEU A 189 6.46 -18.65 7.76
CA LEU A 189 7.42 -19.76 7.81
C LEU A 189 6.70 -21.04 8.21
N ASP A 190 7.16 -22.16 7.65
CA ASP A 190 6.66 -23.50 7.98
C ASP A 190 7.22 -24.05 9.32
N GLU A 191 8.03 -23.26 10.02
CA GLU A 191 8.74 -23.65 11.24
C GLU A 191 8.94 -22.45 12.18
N VAL A 192 9.15 -22.74 13.47
CA VAL A 192 9.55 -21.72 14.43
C VAL A 192 11.07 -21.49 14.32
N PRO A 193 11.55 -20.24 14.13
CA PRO A 193 12.98 -19.95 14.08
C PRO A 193 13.70 -20.38 15.36
N ALA A 194 14.93 -20.89 15.21
CA ALA A 194 15.81 -21.16 16.35
C ALA A 194 16.59 -19.91 16.74
N PHE A 195 16.73 -19.63 18.04
CA PHE A 195 17.35 -18.41 18.55
C PHE A 195 18.72 -18.68 19.19
N SER A 196 19.63 -17.74 19.01
CA SER A 196 20.88 -17.66 19.78
C SER A 196 21.27 -16.21 20.03
N ILE A 197 22.26 -15.98 20.89
CA ILE A 197 22.67 -14.65 21.33
C ILE A 197 24.17 -14.48 21.11
N GLU A 198 24.53 -13.40 20.43
CA GLU A 198 25.90 -12.89 20.38
C GLU A 198 26.09 -11.86 21.49
N GLY A 199 27.14 -12.03 22.29
CA GLY A 199 27.39 -11.29 23.53
C GLY A 199 27.71 -12.25 24.67
N ASP A 200 27.44 -11.82 25.90
CA ASP A 200 27.56 -12.70 27.08
C ASP A 200 26.32 -13.59 27.21
N SER A 201 26.31 -14.70 26.47
CA SER A 201 25.15 -15.60 26.34
C SER A 201 24.71 -16.22 27.67
N GLU A 202 25.58 -16.32 28.68
CA GLU A 202 25.20 -16.77 30.03
C GLU A 202 24.35 -15.73 30.78
N ALA A 203 24.41 -14.47 30.37
CA ALA A 203 23.66 -13.37 30.97
C ALA A 203 22.35 -13.07 30.25
N ALA A 204 22.03 -13.74 29.15
CA ALA A 204 20.93 -13.36 28.28
C ALA A 204 20.08 -14.57 27.89
N GLN A 205 18.76 -14.39 27.84
CA GLN A 205 17.82 -15.44 27.49
C GLN A 205 16.76 -14.92 26.51
N ILE A 206 16.30 -15.84 25.65
CA ILE A 206 15.15 -15.63 24.76
C ILE A 206 14.04 -16.58 25.20
N ASP A 207 12.90 -16.01 25.58
CA ASP A 207 11.71 -16.74 26.03
C ASP A 207 10.47 -16.32 25.25
N ASN A 208 9.33 -16.96 25.54
CA ASN A 208 8.00 -16.58 25.02
C ASN A 208 7.92 -16.42 23.49
N VAL A 209 8.64 -17.29 22.76
CA VAL A 209 8.57 -17.32 21.28
C VAL A 209 7.16 -17.72 20.86
N ARG A 210 6.48 -16.82 20.15
CA ARG A 210 5.12 -17.03 19.65
C ARG A 210 4.96 -16.46 18.26
N GLN A 211 4.16 -17.12 17.43
CA GLN A 211 3.73 -16.55 16.15
C GLN A 211 2.67 -15.47 16.42
N ALA A 212 2.79 -14.32 15.78
CA ALA A 212 1.79 -13.26 15.82
C ALA A 212 0.50 -13.71 15.11
N ALA A 213 -0.62 -13.05 15.41
CA ALA A 213 -1.94 -13.44 14.89
C ALA A 213 -2.01 -13.40 13.35
N ASN A 214 -1.22 -12.55 12.71
CA ASN A 214 -1.09 -12.46 11.25
C ASN A 214 -0.40 -13.67 10.60
N GLY A 215 0.19 -14.59 11.37
CA GLY A 215 0.87 -15.79 10.87
C GLY A 215 2.21 -15.53 10.15
N ARG A 216 2.64 -14.27 10.01
CA ARG A 216 3.79 -13.86 9.17
C ARG A 216 5.02 -13.45 10.00
N VAL A 217 4.85 -13.31 11.31
CA VAL A 217 5.88 -12.77 12.22
C VAL A 217 5.93 -13.60 13.51
N TYR A 218 7.12 -13.72 14.09
CA TYR A 218 7.35 -14.26 15.42
C TYR A 218 7.77 -13.16 16.38
N HIS A 219 7.20 -13.17 17.58
CA HIS A 219 7.58 -12.33 18.70
C HIS A 219 8.29 -13.19 19.74
N ALA A 220 9.40 -12.72 20.26
CA ALA A 220 10.13 -13.34 21.35
C ALA A 220 10.49 -12.29 22.41
N THR A 221 10.80 -12.73 23.62
CA THR A 221 11.19 -11.85 24.73
C THR A 221 12.67 -12.01 25.02
N LEU A 222 13.44 -10.93 24.85
CA LEU A 222 14.82 -10.82 25.30
C LEU A 222 14.85 -10.32 26.76
N LYS A 223 15.62 -11.00 27.60
CA LYS A 223 15.95 -10.54 28.96
C LYS A 223 17.43 -10.70 29.22
N VAL A 224 18.08 -9.64 29.70
CA VAL A 224 19.53 -9.62 29.90
C VAL A 224 19.89 -9.15 31.31
N GLN A 225 20.78 -9.88 31.98
CA GLN A 225 21.12 -9.70 33.40
C GLN A 225 22.38 -8.85 33.63
N ARG A 226 23.17 -8.60 32.57
CA ARG A 226 24.42 -7.83 32.68
C ARG A 226 24.47 -6.72 31.61
N PRO A 227 24.98 -5.52 31.94
CA PRO A 227 25.15 -4.46 30.96
C PRO A 227 26.13 -4.88 29.86
N GLY A 228 25.88 -4.43 28.63
CA GLY A 228 26.72 -4.80 27.49
C GLY A 228 26.04 -4.56 26.15
N LEU A 229 26.67 -5.06 25.08
CA LEU A 229 26.12 -5.05 23.74
C LEU A 229 25.76 -6.48 23.35
N TYR A 230 24.52 -6.66 22.92
CA TYR A 230 23.96 -7.96 22.56
C TYR A 230 23.34 -7.92 21.17
N ARG A 231 23.35 -9.05 20.48
CA ARG A 231 22.58 -9.25 19.25
C ARG A 231 21.85 -10.58 19.34
N VAL A 232 20.62 -10.59 18.85
CA VAL A 232 19.82 -11.81 18.75
C VAL A 232 19.99 -12.36 17.34
N LEU A 233 20.26 -13.65 17.24
CA LEU A 233 20.32 -14.37 15.99
C LEU A 233 19.09 -15.27 15.90
N ALA A 234 18.46 -15.29 14.74
CA ALA A 234 17.42 -16.24 14.40
C ALA A 234 17.86 -17.08 13.21
N GLN A 235 17.58 -18.37 13.25
CA GLN A 235 17.90 -19.32 12.20
C GLN A 235 16.62 -20.00 11.71
N SER A 236 16.45 -20.02 10.39
CA SER A 236 15.50 -20.89 9.71
C SER A 236 16.26 -22.04 9.05
N GLN A 237 15.93 -23.27 9.43
CA GLN A 237 16.42 -24.50 8.82
C GLN A 237 15.82 -24.70 7.43
N SER A 238 14.53 -24.40 7.25
CA SER A 238 13.83 -24.55 5.96
C SER A 238 14.41 -23.63 4.88
N LEU A 239 14.84 -22.42 5.26
CA LEU A 239 15.53 -21.49 4.36
C LEU A 239 17.05 -21.69 4.33
N GLY A 240 17.63 -22.38 5.32
CA GLY A 240 19.09 -22.47 5.48
C GLY A 240 19.76 -21.12 5.79
N ILE A 241 19.04 -20.20 6.42
CA ILE A 241 19.46 -18.81 6.67
C ILE A 241 19.56 -18.57 8.17
N THR A 242 20.64 -17.91 8.58
CA THR A 242 20.78 -17.28 9.90
C THR A 242 20.88 -15.77 9.71
N SER A 243 20.17 -15.01 10.53
CA SER A 243 20.15 -13.55 10.47
C SER A 243 20.30 -12.95 11.85
N THR A 244 20.95 -11.79 11.90
CA THR A 244 21.36 -11.13 13.14
C THR A 244 20.61 -9.82 13.30
N SER A 245 20.18 -9.52 14.52
CA SER A 245 19.49 -8.26 14.84
C SER A 245 20.40 -7.05 14.73
N ASN A 246 19.79 -5.86 14.73
CA ASN A 246 20.47 -4.64 15.16
C ASN A 246 21.07 -4.82 16.58
N PRO A 247 22.11 -4.07 16.94
CA PRO A 247 22.69 -4.16 18.28
C PRO A 247 21.69 -3.64 19.32
N CYS A 248 21.61 -4.35 20.45
CA CYS A 248 20.87 -3.96 21.63
C CYS A 248 21.86 -3.59 22.75
N ARG A 249 21.85 -2.33 23.18
CA ARG A 249 22.66 -1.86 24.31
C ARG A 249 21.88 -2.05 25.61
N VAL A 250 22.39 -2.92 26.47
CA VAL A 250 21.82 -3.17 27.79
C VAL A 250 22.50 -2.26 28.80
N HIS A 251 21.73 -1.37 29.41
CA HIS A 251 22.19 -0.44 30.43
C HIS A 251 21.99 -1.02 31.82
N LYS A 252 22.82 -0.58 32.77
CA LYS A 252 22.64 -0.93 34.19
C LYS A 252 21.38 -0.29 34.79
N GLU A 253 21.10 0.94 34.39
CA GLU A 253 19.98 1.79 34.82
C GLU A 253 19.45 2.53 33.58
N SER A 254 18.21 3.00 33.60
CA SER A 254 17.62 3.70 32.45
C SER A 254 18.48 4.91 32.04
N PRO A 255 18.90 5.00 30.78
CA PRO A 255 19.66 6.14 30.31
C PRO A 255 18.78 7.39 30.25
N PRO A 256 19.35 8.61 30.31
CA PRO A 256 18.57 9.84 30.17
C PRO A 256 17.94 10.01 28.78
N LEU A 257 18.46 9.31 27.78
CA LEU A 257 17.95 9.24 26.41
C LEU A 257 18.08 7.80 25.89
N SER A 258 17.05 7.30 25.23
CA SER A 258 17.03 6.00 24.54
C SER A 258 16.84 6.19 23.05
N VAL A 259 17.34 5.25 22.25
CA VAL A 259 17.13 5.26 20.79
C VAL A 259 15.82 4.54 20.45
N PHE A 260 14.95 5.27 19.75
CA PHE A 260 13.71 4.75 19.20
C PHE A 260 13.70 4.93 17.68
N TRP A 261 13.06 4.00 16.99
CA TRP A 261 12.88 3.98 15.54
C TRP A 261 11.42 4.23 15.21
N GLY A 262 11.19 5.06 14.21
CA GLY A 262 9.85 5.38 13.77
C GLY A 262 9.85 6.02 12.41
N ASP A 263 8.64 6.17 11.87
CA ASP A 263 8.40 6.76 10.56
C ASP A 263 7.36 7.87 10.68
N LEU A 264 7.81 9.10 10.44
CA LEU A 264 6.99 10.31 10.58
C LEU A 264 6.34 10.73 9.25
N HIS A 265 6.73 10.10 8.14
CA HIS A 265 6.02 10.21 6.87
C HIS A 265 5.56 8.82 6.44
N ALA A 266 5.00 8.08 7.39
CA ALA A 266 4.66 6.70 7.14
C ALA A 266 3.49 6.63 6.16
N GLY A 267 3.53 5.56 5.35
CA GLY A 267 2.83 5.43 4.09
C GLY A 267 1.36 5.83 4.07
N GLN A 268 0.93 6.19 2.87
CA GLN A 268 -0.46 6.44 2.50
C GLN A 268 -1.28 5.15 2.68
N CYS A 269 -2.47 5.24 3.31
CA CYS A 269 -3.45 4.15 3.32
C CYS A 269 -4.54 4.37 2.25
N ASP A 270 -5.57 3.54 2.24
CA ASP A 270 -6.71 3.64 1.31
C ASP A 270 -7.50 4.96 1.42
N MET A 271 -7.50 5.61 2.59
CA MET A 271 -8.02 6.95 2.80
C MET A 271 -7.27 8.03 2.00
N GLY A 272 -5.97 7.83 1.76
CA GLY A 272 -5.16 8.65 0.87
C GLY A 272 -5.02 8.01 -0.51
N CYS A 273 -3.83 8.14 -1.10
CA CYS A 273 -3.50 7.53 -2.39
C CYS A 273 -2.88 6.12 -2.28
N GLY A 274 -2.85 5.54 -1.08
CA GLY A 274 -2.18 4.28 -0.79
C GLY A 274 -3.10 3.06 -0.79
N ALA A 275 -2.70 2.06 0.00
CA ALA A 275 -3.35 0.76 0.11
C ALA A 275 -3.43 0.28 1.56
N GLY A 276 -4.41 -0.60 1.83
CA GLY A 276 -4.70 -1.12 3.17
C GLY A 276 -5.40 -0.09 4.06
N SER A 277 -5.99 -0.56 5.15
CA SER A 277 -6.69 0.32 6.09
C SER A 277 -5.71 1.08 6.99
N LEU A 278 -6.20 2.14 7.64
CA LEU A 278 -5.43 2.83 8.68
C LEU A 278 -5.07 1.91 9.87
N THR A 279 -5.92 0.95 10.19
CA THR A 279 -5.64 -0.07 11.22
C THR A 279 -4.46 -0.93 10.79
N ASP A 280 -4.47 -1.43 9.56
CA ASP A 280 -3.37 -2.25 9.03
C ASP A 280 -2.05 -1.48 9.04
N HIS A 281 -2.08 -0.18 8.73
CA HIS A 281 -0.91 0.69 8.79
C HIS A 281 -0.28 0.69 10.20
N TYR A 282 -1.07 0.90 11.25
CA TYR A 282 -0.57 0.91 12.63
C TYR A 282 -0.15 -0.48 13.12
N GLU A 283 -0.91 -1.54 12.80
CA GLU A 283 -0.54 -2.92 13.13
C GLU A 283 0.76 -3.32 12.44
N TYR A 284 0.92 -3.00 11.16
CA TYR A 284 2.13 -3.27 10.41
C TYR A 284 3.31 -2.52 11.02
N GLY A 285 3.17 -1.22 11.30
CA GLY A 285 4.20 -0.41 11.94
C GLY A 285 4.66 -1.01 13.28
N ARG A 286 3.71 -1.35 14.16
CA ARG A 286 3.97 -1.86 15.52
C ARG A 286 4.52 -3.29 15.52
N ASP A 287 3.78 -4.21 14.89
CA ASP A 287 3.94 -5.65 15.13
C ASP A 287 4.79 -6.36 14.07
N ILE A 288 4.95 -5.74 12.89
CA ILE A 288 5.72 -6.29 11.77
C ILE A 288 7.02 -5.52 11.54
N ALA A 289 6.96 -4.19 11.44
CA ALA A 289 8.11 -3.33 11.24
C ALA A 289 8.89 -3.03 12.52
N GLY A 290 8.27 -3.20 13.69
CA GLY A 290 8.93 -2.97 14.98
C GLY A 290 9.25 -1.49 15.21
N LEU A 291 8.44 -0.59 14.67
CA LEU A 291 8.55 0.85 14.95
C LEU A 291 7.99 1.12 16.36
N GLN A 292 8.61 2.05 17.07
CA GLN A 292 8.15 2.53 18.37
C GLN A 292 7.31 3.81 18.26
N PHE A 293 7.39 4.52 17.14
CA PHE A 293 6.49 5.62 16.83
C PHE A 293 6.22 5.70 15.33
N ILE A 294 5.06 6.23 14.95
CA ILE A 294 4.67 6.34 13.55
C ILE A 294 3.72 7.53 13.36
N THR A 295 3.52 7.98 12.14
CA THR A 295 2.46 8.95 11.80
C THR A 295 1.83 8.60 10.47
N HIS A 296 0.50 8.50 10.42
CA HIS A 296 -0.21 8.45 9.16
C HIS A 296 -0.23 9.84 8.52
N GLN A 297 0.18 9.94 7.26
CA GLN A 297 0.29 11.21 6.53
C GLN A 297 -0.56 11.19 5.25
N ALA A 298 -1.86 10.85 5.34
CA ALA A 298 -2.73 10.98 4.16
C ALA A 298 -2.69 12.42 3.61
N ASN A 299 -2.70 12.56 2.28
CA ASN A 299 -2.86 13.86 1.66
C ASN A 299 -4.19 14.48 2.10
N ASP A 300 -4.10 15.64 2.73
CA ASP A 300 -5.17 16.33 3.41
C ASP A 300 -6.42 16.61 2.56
N HIS A 301 -6.25 16.82 1.26
CA HIS A 301 -7.34 17.08 0.33
C HIS A 301 -8.17 15.84 -0.02
N TYR A 302 -7.67 14.62 0.23
CA TYR A 302 -8.45 13.38 0.14
C TYR A 302 -9.24 13.09 1.43
N VAL A 303 -8.87 13.72 2.56
CA VAL A 303 -9.44 13.40 3.87
C VAL A 303 -10.72 14.20 4.10
N THR A 304 -11.84 13.50 4.23
CA THR A 304 -13.12 14.10 4.64
C THR A 304 -13.18 14.34 6.15
N SER A 305 -14.19 15.05 6.61
CA SER A 305 -14.44 15.27 8.03
C SER A 305 -14.67 13.96 8.80
N GLU A 306 -15.35 12.99 8.17
CA GLU A 306 -15.59 11.66 8.72
C GLU A 306 -14.30 10.86 8.81
N ASP A 307 -13.48 10.90 7.75
CA ASP A 307 -12.16 10.27 7.71
C ASP A 307 -11.22 10.82 8.80
N TRP A 308 -11.29 12.12 9.09
CA TRP A 308 -10.51 12.73 10.17
C TRP A 308 -10.95 12.26 11.55
N ILE A 309 -12.27 12.18 11.80
CA ILE A 309 -12.82 11.64 13.05
C ILE A 309 -12.37 10.18 13.24
N TYR A 310 -12.46 9.38 12.18
CA TYR A 310 -11.99 8.00 12.18
C TYR A 310 -10.48 7.92 12.45
N SER A 311 -9.68 8.74 11.76
CA SER A 311 -8.22 8.79 11.93
C SER A 311 -7.80 9.08 13.36
N ARG A 312 -8.45 10.05 14.01
CA ARG A 312 -8.23 10.38 15.42
C ARG A 312 -8.55 9.20 16.34
N ALA A 313 -9.71 8.57 16.14
CA ALA A 313 -10.14 7.44 16.96
C ALA A 313 -9.19 6.24 16.85
N VAL A 314 -8.77 5.89 15.62
CA VAL A 314 -7.84 4.79 15.40
C VAL A 314 -6.47 5.12 15.98
N THR A 315 -5.92 6.31 15.69
CA THR A 315 -4.62 6.74 16.22
C THR A 315 -4.56 6.63 17.75
N GLU A 316 -5.57 7.13 18.46
CA GLU A 316 -5.64 7.03 19.92
C GLU A 316 -5.74 5.57 20.39
N SER A 317 -6.51 4.72 19.68
CA SER A 317 -6.67 3.31 20.06
C SER A 317 -5.39 2.48 19.98
N PHE A 318 -4.41 2.91 19.17
CA PHE A 318 -3.10 2.29 19.05
C PHE A 318 -2.05 2.87 20.00
N TYR A 319 -2.35 3.94 20.73
CA TYR A 319 -1.41 4.51 21.67
C TYR A 319 -1.18 3.56 22.86
N GLU A 320 0.06 3.10 22.99
CA GLU A 320 0.50 2.23 24.07
C GLU A 320 1.68 2.88 24.80
N PRO A 321 1.44 3.60 25.92
CA PRO A 321 2.47 4.31 26.66
C PRO A 321 3.70 3.44 26.95
N GLY A 322 4.87 3.91 26.55
CA GLY A 322 6.14 3.21 26.74
C GLY A 322 6.42 2.07 25.76
N ARG A 323 5.50 1.76 24.84
CA ARG A 323 5.66 0.71 23.82
C ARG A 323 5.50 1.24 22.38
N TYR A 324 4.44 1.98 22.09
CA TYR A 324 4.10 2.42 20.74
C TYR A 324 3.39 3.78 20.74
N VAL A 325 3.92 4.74 20.00
CA VAL A 325 3.41 6.13 19.95
C VAL A 325 3.01 6.49 18.52
N PRO A 326 1.75 6.27 18.13
CA PRO A 326 1.21 6.86 16.92
C PRO A 326 0.96 8.36 17.16
N PHE A 327 1.49 9.21 16.28
CA PHE A 327 1.13 10.62 16.25
C PHE A 327 0.01 10.82 15.24
N LEU A 328 -0.93 11.70 15.59
CA LEU A 328 -1.90 12.21 14.63
C LEU A 328 -1.19 13.15 13.65
N GLY A 329 -1.50 13.03 12.35
CA GLY A 329 -0.87 13.81 11.31
C GLY A 329 -1.64 13.79 9.99
N CYS A 330 -1.20 14.63 9.06
CA CYS A 330 -1.67 14.68 7.68
C CYS A 330 -0.61 15.35 6.79
N GLU A 331 -0.52 14.93 5.54
CA GLU A 331 0.31 15.59 4.54
C GLU A 331 -0.49 16.76 3.96
N TRP A 332 -0.15 17.99 4.36
CA TRP A 332 -0.74 19.20 3.80
C TRP A 332 -0.17 19.43 2.40
N SER A 333 -0.99 19.22 1.37
CA SER A 333 -0.53 19.02 -0.02
C SER A 333 -1.12 20.03 -1.01
N PRO A 334 -0.78 21.33 -0.91
CA PRO A 334 -1.18 22.32 -1.92
C PRO A 334 -0.29 22.22 -3.18
N PRO A 335 -0.63 22.97 -4.24
CA PRO A 335 0.31 23.18 -5.36
C PRO A 335 1.65 23.76 -4.90
N THR A 336 2.75 23.41 -5.59
CA THR A 336 4.11 23.87 -5.25
C THR A 336 4.23 25.39 -5.08
N ARG A 337 3.50 26.16 -5.90
CA ARG A 337 3.51 27.64 -5.83
C ARG A 337 2.92 28.20 -4.53
N ASP A 338 2.08 27.42 -3.85
CA ASP A 338 1.29 27.81 -2.69
C ASP A 338 1.94 27.32 -1.36
N GLY A 339 2.94 26.44 -1.45
CA GLY A 339 3.73 26.01 -0.30
C GLY A 339 4.42 24.65 -0.46
N GLY A 340 3.94 23.82 -1.40
CA GLY A 340 4.33 22.42 -1.57
C GLY A 340 3.93 21.54 -0.38
N ASP A 341 4.16 20.23 -0.53
CA ASP A 341 3.79 19.23 0.48
C ASP A 341 4.51 19.47 1.83
N ARG A 342 3.75 19.33 2.93
CA ARG A 342 4.25 19.46 4.30
C ARG A 342 3.62 18.43 5.22
N ASN A 343 4.46 17.71 5.95
CA ASN A 343 3.97 16.84 7.02
C ASN A 343 3.57 17.67 8.25
N VAL A 344 2.29 17.58 8.62
CA VAL A 344 1.75 18.22 9.81
C VAL A 344 1.67 17.18 10.92
N PHE A 345 2.23 17.52 12.09
CA PHE A 345 2.26 16.66 13.27
C PHE A 345 1.52 17.32 14.42
N TYR A 346 0.53 16.64 14.96
CA TYR A 346 -0.23 17.14 16.10
C TYR A 346 0.37 16.57 17.39
N ARG A 347 0.61 17.46 18.37
CA ARG A 347 1.19 17.06 19.67
C ARG A 347 0.23 16.25 20.53
N ASN A 348 -1.07 16.49 20.33
CA ASN A 348 -2.17 15.81 21.01
C ASN A 348 -3.25 15.56 19.97
N ASP A 349 -4.33 14.91 20.38
CA ASP A 349 -5.57 14.88 19.63
C ASP A 349 -5.99 16.31 19.19
N GLU A 350 -6.40 16.43 17.93
CA GLU A 350 -6.80 17.68 17.31
C GLU A 350 -8.10 17.47 16.53
N PRO A 351 -9.23 18.06 16.96
CA PRO A 351 -10.49 17.91 16.26
C PRO A 351 -10.53 18.59 14.89
N ARG A 352 -9.66 19.57 14.65
CA ARG A 352 -9.61 20.31 13.39
C ARG A 352 -8.60 19.71 12.41
N LEU A 353 -9.07 19.32 11.24
CA LEU A 353 -8.19 19.04 10.11
C LEU A 353 -7.72 20.37 9.49
N ARG A 354 -6.41 20.61 9.47
CA ARG A 354 -5.83 21.73 8.73
C ARG A 354 -5.50 21.29 7.30
N ARG A 355 -6.48 21.44 6.38
CA ARG A 355 -6.36 21.03 4.96
C ARG A 355 -6.15 22.17 3.98
N SER A 356 -5.52 21.88 2.86
CA SER A 356 -5.13 22.76 1.76
C SER A 356 -6.25 22.97 0.74
N ALA A 357 -7.05 21.92 0.51
CA ALA A 357 -8.14 21.88 -0.47
C ALA A 357 -9.09 20.71 -0.17
N ARG A 358 -10.06 20.47 -1.07
CA ARG A 358 -11.00 19.35 -1.04
C ARG A 358 -11.08 18.71 -2.41
N PHE A 359 -10.87 17.40 -2.46
CA PHE A 359 -11.01 16.61 -3.69
C PHE A 359 -12.40 15.98 -3.80
N PHE A 360 -12.90 15.38 -2.73
CA PHE A 360 -14.22 14.74 -2.70
C PHE A 360 -15.32 15.75 -2.32
N GLU A 361 -16.50 15.57 -2.92
CA GLU A 361 -17.72 16.23 -2.44
C GLU A 361 -18.19 15.56 -1.14
N GLU A 362 -18.37 16.36 -0.09
CA GLU A 362 -18.85 15.90 1.22
C GLU A 362 -20.34 16.24 1.38
N GLU A 363 -21.17 15.29 1.84
CA GLU A 363 -22.59 15.59 2.15
C GLU A 363 -22.73 16.64 3.26
N SER A 364 -21.82 16.60 4.24
CA SER A 364 -21.74 17.53 5.36
C SER A 364 -20.32 18.10 5.45
N PRO A 365 -20.00 19.14 4.66
CA PRO A 365 -18.64 19.65 4.56
C PRO A 365 -18.17 20.29 5.87
N ASP A 366 -16.86 20.17 6.16
CA ASP A 366 -16.23 20.89 7.27
C ASP A 366 -16.53 22.41 7.14
N PRO A 367 -17.14 23.04 8.17
CA PRO A 367 -17.41 24.47 8.15
C PRO A 367 -16.14 25.33 8.25
N GLU A 368 -15.01 24.78 8.68
CA GLU A 368 -13.75 25.49 8.73
C GLU A 368 -13.22 25.77 7.32
N PRO A 369 -12.66 26.96 7.07
CA PRO A 369 -12.05 27.28 5.79
C PRO A 369 -10.75 26.48 5.60
N ASP A 370 -10.52 26.06 4.36
CA ASP A 370 -9.25 25.45 3.95
C ASP A 370 -8.13 26.50 4.04
N LEU A 371 -6.89 26.04 4.24
CA LEU A 371 -5.67 26.83 4.37
C LEU A 371 -4.84 26.64 3.10
N PRO A 372 -5.09 27.40 2.02
CA PRO A 372 -4.52 27.11 0.71
C PRO A 372 -3.04 27.47 0.60
N THR A 373 -2.49 28.26 1.55
CA THR A 373 -1.09 28.69 1.50
C THR A 373 -0.36 28.48 2.82
N ALA A 374 0.93 28.16 2.71
CA ALA A 374 1.78 27.76 3.84
C ALA A 374 1.96 28.80 4.97
N PRO A 375 1.91 30.13 4.72
CA PRO A 375 2.09 31.13 5.79
C PRO A 375 1.00 31.13 6.87
N GLU A 376 -0.07 30.35 6.71
CA GLU A 376 -1.26 30.36 7.56
C GLU A 376 -1.23 29.32 8.71
N PHE A 377 -0.11 28.59 8.91
CA PHE A 377 0.10 27.63 10.01
C PHE A 377 0.80 28.20 11.24
#